data_AF-A0A1M6TV44-F1
#
_entry.id   AF-A0A1M6TV44-F1
#
_cell.length_a   1.000
_cell.length_b   1.000
_cell.length_c   1.000
_cell.angle_alpha   90.00
_cell.angle_beta   90.00
_cell.angle_gamma   90.00
#
_symmetry.space_group_name_H-M   'P 1'
#
loop_
_entity.id
_entity.type
_entity.pdbx_description
1 polymer ?
#
loop_
_entity_poly.entity_id
_entity_poly.type
_entity_poly.pdbx_seq_one_letter_code
_entity_poly.pdbx_strand_id
1 'polypeptide(L)'
;MTEFEVTGITYQIGRGLPREEAKAAANKFIMSLKAGTPLILVAEPNNAHDENAIAVYINYTQHIGYIKSTSCLEVKPLLDEDGQCNALVSGNDGNITMFITIPDVQDPPITTRTHKRVLPANPLPEVLCMDYTEQEKALQVVAPRLSKMKPTVENIPTLLTMVQSYMPLASLSLCYEDYYWRDHILRNLRSACKLNLEPELKQKLTEIRNKLSDIEGDMTRSVDHPKFKLMERQLEQLRTLAQSNDGLIAKFDKHIATSGSTVKEELKKLTDWFKSMPRLMLRDYQNHEKLAECLGYQHVSRKELYEVYAAIIIIEMYTRVSDESTDDFNDILEYTGRVKGMLAASWTTERYDALWDAILSIPAVKWQAKKVGKQQNTTFNRNLIANILHTMIDKHVFAPSASNQTICEALEGTKDHSVRSALGTALKDKALKTDIERLIEEMNR
;
A
#
# COMPACT_ATOMS: atom_id res chain seq x y z
N MET A 1 -37.54 4.38 -11.29
CA MET A 1 -36.18 3.86 -11.05
C MET A 1 -35.23 5.03 -11.10
N THR A 2 -34.48 5.26 -10.02
CA THR A 2 -33.42 6.27 -9.97
C THR A 2 -32.21 5.75 -10.73
N GLU A 3 -31.60 6.60 -11.55
CA GLU A 3 -30.41 6.29 -12.34
C GLU A 3 -29.18 6.91 -11.66
N PHE A 4 -28.09 6.15 -11.58
CA PHE A 4 -26.83 6.57 -10.95
C PHE A 4 -25.68 6.55 -11.95
N GLU A 5 -24.78 7.52 -11.82
CA GLU A 5 -23.60 7.68 -12.68
C GLU A 5 -22.40 6.91 -12.11
N VAL A 6 -21.73 6.14 -12.96
CA VAL A 6 -20.46 5.47 -12.64
C VAL A 6 -19.30 6.24 -13.25
N THR A 7 -18.33 6.58 -12.39
CA THR A 7 -17.15 7.38 -12.71
C THR A 7 -15.87 6.57 -12.44
N GLY A 8 -14.71 7.12 -12.80
CA GLY A 8 -13.42 6.48 -12.54
C GLY A 8 -13.07 5.30 -13.48
N ILE A 9 -13.89 5.03 -14.50
CA ILE A 9 -13.74 3.85 -15.38
C ILE A 9 -12.41 3.87 -16.14
N THR A 10 -11.95 5.03 -16.61
CA THR A 10 -10.64 5.17 -17.25
C THR A 10 -9.48 4.73 -16.36
N TYR A 11 -9.56 5.04 -15.06
CA TYR A 11 -8.50 4.69 -14.12
C TYR A 11 -8.44 3.20 -13.82
N GLN A 12 -9.60 2.52 -13.81
CA GLN A 12 -9.67 1.08 -13.54
C GLN A 12 -9.34 0.25 -14.77
N ILE A 13 -10.02 0.50 -15.89
CA ILE A 13 -9.87 -0.28 -17.12
C ILE A 13 -8.55 0.03 -17.83
N GLY A 14 -8.11 1.28 -17.77
CA GLY A 14 -6.87 1.75 -18.40
C GLY A 14 -5.66 1.75 -17.47
N ARG A 15 -5.72 1.05 -16.33
CA ARG A 15 -4.64 1.08 -15.32
C ARG A 15 -3.32 0.63 -15.94
N GLY A 16 -2.28 1.45 -15.76
CA GLY A 16 -0.94 1.20 -16.32
C GLY A 16 -0.76 1.59 -17.79
N LEU A 17 -1.80 2.09 -18.46
CA LEU A 17 -1.72 2.58 -19.84
C LEU A 17 -1.50 4.10 -19.89
N PRO A 18 -0.90 4.62 -20.98
CA PRO A 18 -0.91 6.04 -21.28
C PRO A 18 -2.34 6.59 -21.37
N ARG A 19 -2.53 7.88 -21.05
CA ARG A 19 -3.85 8.52 -20.91
C ARG A 19 -4.80 8.27 -22.09
N GLU A 20 -4.32 8.38 -23.32
CA GLU A 20 -5.17 8.22 -24.51
C GLU A 20 -5.53 6.75 -24.77
N GLU A 21 -4.62 5.82 -24.54
CA GLU A 21 -4.89 4.38 -24.60
C GLU A 21 -5.85 3.95 -23.49
N ALA A 22 -5.69 4.47 -22.28
CA ALA A 22 -6.58 4.25 -21.16
C ALA A 22 -8.03 4.70 -21.48
N LYS A 23 -8.18 5.87 -22.10
CA LYS A 23 -9.49 6.37 -22.56
C LYS A 23 -10.08 5.47 -23.64
N ALA A 24 -9.28 5.08 -24.64
CA ALA A 24 -9.74 4.20 -25.72
C ALA A 24 -10.18 2.83 -25.19
N ALA A 25 -9.42 2.25 -24.26
CA ALA A 25 -9.76 1.00 -23.59
C ALA A 25 -11.07 1.11 -22.79
N ALA A 26 -11.24 2.18 -22.01
CA ALA A 26 -12.44 2.43 -21.24
C ALA A 26 -13.68 2.63 -22.13
N ASN A 27 -13.55 3.40 -23.21
CA ASN A 27 -14.63 3.58 -24.19
C ASN A 27 -15.02 2.23 -24.82
N LYS A 28 -14.03 1.45 -25.31
CA LYS A 28 -14.27 0.12 -25.88
C LYS A 28 -14.97 -0.82 -24.88
N PHE A 29 -14.57 -0.78 -23.62
CA PHE A 29 -15.20 -1.56 -22.56
C PHE A 29 -16.67 -1.15 -22.36
N ILE A 30 -16.97 0.14 -22.21
CA ILE A 30 -18.34 0.63 -22.00
C ILE A 30 -19.23 0.34 -23.20
N MET A 31 -18.73 0.51 -24.43
CA MET A 31 -19.46 0.19 -25.65
C MET A 31 -19.79 -1.30 -25.78
N SER A 32 -19.06 -2.18 -25.07
CA SER A 32 -19.35 -3.62 -25.05
C SER A 32 -20.48 -4.01 -24.08
N LEU A 33 -20.83 -3.14 -23.13
CA LEU A 33 -21.84 -3.40 -22.12
C LEU A 33 -23.23 -3.13 -22.66
N LYS A 34 -24.14 -4.10 -22.49
CA LYS A 34 -25.53 -3.98 -22.88
C LYS A 34 -26.39 -3.52 -21.70
N ALA A 35 -27.47 -2.79 -21.98
CA ALA A 35 -28.49 -2.53 -20.96
C ALA A 35 -28.98 -3.86 -20.36
N GLY A 36 -29.18 -3.89 -19.04
CA GLY A 36 -29.48 -5.10 -18.27
C GLY A 36 -28.26 -5.94 -17.87
N THR A 37 -27.03 -5.55 -18.22
CA THR A 37 -25.83 -6.25 -17.74
C THR A 37 -25.76 -6.16 -16.21
N PRO A 38 -25.62 -7.29 -15.50
CA PRO A 38 -25.59 -7.31 -14.04
C PRO A 38 -24.26 -6.76 -13.49
N LEU A 39 -24.38 -5.91 -12.48
CA LEU A 39 -23.29 -5.29 -11.75
C LEU A 39 -23.51 -5.46 -10.24
N ILE A 40 -22.43 -5.28 -9.48
CA ILE A 40 -22.44 -5.37 -8.03
C ILE A 40 -21.85 -4.07 -7.48
N LEU A 41 -22.59 -3.43 -6.56
CA LEU A 41 -22.12 -2.28 -5.82
C LEU A 41 -21.60 -2.75 -4.46
N VAL A 42 -20.48 -2.20 -4.02
CA VAL A 42 -19.83 -2.54 -2.75
C VAL A 42 -19.35 -1.27 -2.05
N ALA A 43 -19.77 -1.04 -0.81
CA ALA A 43 -19.24 0.03 0.01
C ALA A 43 -17.77 -0.23 0.37
N GLU A 44 -16.94 0.80 0.24
CA GLU A 44 -15.54 0.79 0.68
C GLU A 44 -15.35 1.81 1.81
N PRO A 45 -15.84 1.56 3.04
CA PRO A 45 -15.72 2.51 4.15
C PRO A 45 -14.27 2.77 4.60
N ASN A 46 -13.33 1.95 4.14
CA ASN A 46 -11.89 2.11 4.38
C ASN A 46 -11.14 2.71 3.17
N ASN A 47 -11.86 3.27 2.19
CA ASN A 47 -11.22 3.91 1.05
C ASN A 47 -10.46 5.17 1.51
N ALA A 48 -9.20 5.30 1.07
CA ALA A 48 -8.31 6.38 1.51
C ALA A 48 -8.73 7.79 1.07
N HIS A 49 -9.68 7.91 0.13
CA HIS A 49 -10.11 9.19 -0.45
C HIS A 49 -11.53 9.60 -0.06
N ASP A 50 -12.44 8.64 0.11
CA ASP A 50 -13.85 8.90 0.44
C ASP A 50 -14.44 7.74 1.24
N GLU A 51 -14.77 7.96 2.51
CA GLU A 51 -15.40 6.95 3.40
C GLU A 51 -16.79 6.50 2.94
N ASN A 52 -17.40 7.23 2.00
CA ASN A 52 -18.69 6.88 1.39
C ASN A 52 -18.50 6.26 0.00
N ALA A 53 -17.28 5.97 -0.43
CA ALA A 53 -17.02 5.36 -1.74
C ALA A 53 -17.82 4.07 -1.93
N ILE A 54 -18.45 3.94 -3.09
CA ILE A 54 -19.16 2.73 -3.51
C ILE A 54 -18.54 2.27 -4.82
N ALA A 55 -17.77 1.19 -4.75
CA ALA A 55 -17.13 0.57 -5.88
C ALA A 55 -18.12 -0.25 -6.70
N VAL A 56 -17.88 -0.33 -8.00
CA VAL A 56 -18.72 -1.02 -8.98
C VAL A 56 -17.94 -2.18 -9.58
N TYR A 57 -18.52 -3.37 -9.54
CA TYR A 57 -17.91 -4.61 -10.02
C TYR A 57 -18.75 -5.26 -11.11
N ILE A 58 -18.05 -5.87 -12.07
CA ILE A 58 -18.63 -6.81 -13.05
C ILE A 58 -18.03 -8.20 -12.85
N ASN A 59 -18.82 -9.24 -13.14
CA ASN A 59 -18.41 -10.65 -13.04
C ASN A 59 -17.79 -11.03 -11.68
N TYR A 60 -18.25 -10.39 -10.60
CA TYR A 60 -17.83 -10.61 -9.20
C TYR A 60 -16.40 -10.19 -8.84
N THR A 61 -15.47 -10.05 -9.80
CA THR A 61 -14.05 -9.84 -9.49
C THR A 61 -13.42 -8.65 -10.18
N GLN A 62 -14.03 -8.11 -11.23
CA GLN A 62 -13.45 -6.99 -11.96
C GLN A 62 -14.05 -5.68 -11.46
N HIS A 63 -13.23 -4.88 -10.78
CA HIS A 63 -13.55 -3.51 -10.41
C HIS A 63 -13.53 -2.63 -11.67
N ILE A 64 -14.62 -1.89 -11.91
CA ILE A 64 -14.77 -1.10 -13.14
C ILE A 64 -14.87 0.39 -12.89
N GLY A 65 -15.10 0.84 -11.66
CA GLY A 65 -15.23 2.26 -11.31
C GLY A 65 -15.96 2.46 -9.99
N TYR A 66 -16.36 3.68 -9.71
CA TYR A 66 -17.08 4.06 -8.49
C TYR A 66 -18.38 4.78 -8.85
N ILE A 67 -19.39 4.68 -7.98
CA ILE A 67 -20.52 5.60 -8.00
C ILE A 67 -19.98 7.02 -7.82
N LYS A 68 -20.53 7.97 -8.58
CA LYS A 68 -20.19 9.38 -8.42
C LYS A 68 -20.37 9.81 -6.97
N SER A 69 -19.36 10.45 -6.38
CA SER A 69 -19.31 10.77 -4.95
C SER A 69 -20.55 11.51 -4.44
N THR A 70 -21.13 12.40 -5.25
CA THR A 70 -22.36 13.15 -4.91
C THR A 70 -23.58 12.27 -4.71
N SER A 71 -23.59 11.05 -5.25
CA SER A 71 -24.71 10.11 -5.20
C SER A 71 -24.48 8.95 -4.21
N CYS A 72 -23.28 8.83 -3.64
CA CYS A 72 -22.95 7.74 -2.71
C CYS A 72 -23.87 7.68 -1.49
N LEU A 73 -24.25 8.84 -0.92
CA LEU A 73 -25.14 8.90 0.23
C LEU A 73 -26.58 8.45 -0.09
N GLU A 74 -27.01 8.56 -1.36
CA GLU A 74 -28.32 8.09 -1.80
C GLU A 74 -28.34 6.56 -2.02
N VAL A 75 -27.20 5.98 -2.42
CA VAL A 75 -27.07 4.54 -2.63
C VAL A 75 -26.83 3.80 -1.32
N LYS A 76 -26.16 4.41 -0.33
CA LYS A 76 -25.78 3.77 0.94
C LYS A 76 -26.94 3.09 1.68
N PRO A 77 -28.17 3.65 1.75
CA PRO A 77 -29.32 2.97 2.37
C PRO A 77 -29.85 1.76 1.60
N LEU A 78 -29.46 1.57 0.33
CA LEU A 78 -29.87 0.47 -0.53
C LEU A 78 -28.96 -0.77 -0.42
N LEU A 79 -27.86 -0.65 0.34
CA LEU A 79 -26.90 -1.71 0.55
C LEU A 79 -27.40 -2.71 1.62
N ASP A 80 -27.06 -3.98 1.44
CA ASP A 80 -27.31 -5.05 2.40
C ASP A 80 -26.34 -5.00 3.60
N GLU A 81 -26.47 -5.96 4.52
CA GLU A 81 -25.65 -6.03 5.74
C GLU A 81 -24.13 -6.22 5.48
N ASP A 82 -23.74 -6.69 4.28
CA ASP A 82 -22.34 -6.78 3.85
C ASP A 82 -21.89 -5.52 3.10
N GLY A 83 -22.74 -4.50 3.02
CA GLY A 83 -22.49 -3.27 2.28
C GLY A 83 -22.57 -3.46 0.77
N GLN A 84 -23.39 -4.39 0.28
CA GLN A 84 -23.51 -4.69 -1.15
C GLN A 84 -24.92 -4.52 -1.70
N CYS A 85 -25.07 -4.24 -2.99
CA CYS A 85 -26.35 -4.42 -3.67
C CYS A 85 -26.16 -4.81 -5.14
N ASN A 86 -27.23 -5.27 -5.79
CA ASN A 86 -27.23 -5.53 -7.22
C ASN A 86 -27.59 -4.25 -7.98
N ALA A 87 -26.98 -4.09 -9.15
CA ALA A 87 -27.34 -3.04 -10.08
C ALA A 87 -27.38 -3.60 -11.51
N LEU A 88 -28.03 -2.87 -12.41
CA LEU A 88 -28.11 -3.18 -13.83
C LEU A 88 -27.63 -1.97 -14.62
N VAL A 89 -26.84 -2.21 -15.67
CA VAL A 89 -26.53 -1.16 -16.65
C VAL A 89 -27.84 -0.65 -17.26
N SER A 90 -28.13 0.65 -17.15
CA SER A 90 -29.27 1.28 -17.82
C SER A 90 -28.87 1.83 -19.19
N GLY A 91 -27.64 2.31 -19.31
CA GLY A 91 -27.12 2.85 -20.56
C GLY A 91 -25.72 3.44 -20.40
N ASN A 92 -25.29 4.17 -21.42
CA ASN A 92 -24.06 4.95 -21.42
C ASN A 92 -24.26 6.21 -22.27
N ASP A 93 -23.39 7.20 -22.10
CA ASP A 93 -23.42 8.47 -22.83
C ASP A 93 -22.75 8.41 -24.22
N GLY A 94 -22.41 7.22 -24.72
CA GLY A 94 -21.59 7.07 -25.93
C GLY A 94 -20.09 7.34 -25.73
N ASN A 95 -19.65 7.70 -24.52
CA ASN A 95 -18.26 7.99 -24.18
C ASN A 95 -17.76 7.07 -23.07
N ILE A 96 -17.37 7.64 -21.91
CA ILE A 96 -16.78 6.93 -20.79
C ILE A 96 -17.71 6.95 -19.56
N THR A 97 -18.90 7.51 -19.68
CA THR A 97 -19.87 7.55 -18.58
C THR A 97 -20.85 6.39 -18.74
N MET A 98 -20.97 5.59 -17.68
CA MET A 98 -21.94 4.50 -17.62
C MET A 98 -23.00 4.85 -16.59
N PHE A 99 -24.25 4.54 -16.94
CA PHE A 99 -25.37 4.71 -16.04
C PHE A 99 -25.91 3.36 -15.59
N ILE A 100 -26.39 3.32 -14.35
CA ILE A 100 -26.93 2.11 -13.74
C ILE A 100 -28.26 2.40 -13.05
N THR A 101 -29.06 1.36 -12.89
CA THR A 101 -30.26 1.36 -12.06
C THR A 101 -30.14 0.29 -10.99
N ILE A 102 -30.68 0.55 -9.82
CA ILE A 102 -30.77 -0.40 -8.71
C ILE A 102 -32.22 -0.89 -8.68
N PRO A 103 -32.48 -2.19 -8.92
CA PRO A 103 -33.84 -2.75 -8.82
C PRO A 103 -34.43 -2.51 -7.42
N ASP A 104 -35.74 -2.28 -7.32
CA ASP A 104 -36.42 -2.03 -6.04
C ASP A 104 -36.09 -3.13 -5.02
N VAL A 105 -35.38 -2.75 -3.97
CA VAL A 105 -34.99 -3.65 -2.87
C VAL A 105 -36.19 -3.79 -1.93
N GLN A 106 -36.64 -5.02 -1.66
CA GLN A 106 -37.57 -5.29 -0.56
C GLN A 106 -36.81 -5.11 0.78
N ASP A 107 -37.24 -4.08 1.53
CA ASP A 107 -36.88 -3.66 2.89
C ASP A 107 -35.38 -3.45 3.24
N PRO A 108 -34.97 -2.21 3.58
CA PRO A 108 -33.85 -1.95 4.48
C PRO A 108 -34.35 -1.63 5.90
N PRO A 109 -33.48 -1.47 6.92
CA PRO A 109 -32.02 -1.62 6.94
C PRO A 109 -31.53 -2.54 8.08
N ILE A 110 -30.30 -3.07 8.07
CA ILE A 110 -29.54 -3.22 9.34
C ILE A 110 -28.04 -2.98 9.13
N THR A 111 -27.49 -2.19 10.06
CA THR A 111 -26.09 -1.87 10.36
C THR A 111 -25.05 -2.79 9.76
N THR A 112 -24.06 -2.19 9.09
CA THR A 112 -22.76 -2.81 8.84
C THR A 112 -22.34 -3.57 10.09
N ARG A 113 -22.14 -4.89 9.97
CA ARG A 113 -21.52 -5.65 11.05
C ARG A 113 -20.13 -5.05 11.28
N THR A 114 -20.03 -4.19 12.28
CA THR A 114 -18.74 -3.65 12.69
C THR A 114 -18.06 -4.76 13.47
N HIS A 115 -17.13 -5.44 12.79
CA HIS A 115 -16.24 -6.37 13.47
C HIS A 115 -15.58 -5.61 14.62
N LYS A 116 -15.81 -6.06 15.85
CA LYS A 116 -15.22 -5.41 17.02
C LYS A 116 -13.71 -5.63 16.97
N ARG A 117 -12.97 -4.53 16.92
CA ARG A 117 -11.50 -4.53 16.97
C ARG A 117 -11.00 -5.40 18.13
N VAL A 118 -10.04 -6.27 17.85
CA VAL A 118 -9.43 -7.20 18.80
C VAL A 118 -7.99 -6.80 19.15
N LEU A 119 -7.30 -6.08 18.26
CA LEU A 119 -5.97 -5.55 18.48
C LEU A 119 -6.03 -4.12 19.08
N PRO A 120 -5.02 -3.71 19.86
CA PRO A 120 -4.88 -2.31 20.27
C PRO A 120 -4.90 -1.36 19.06
N ALA A 121 -5.33 -0.11 19.28
CA ALA A 121 -5.30 0.91 18.24
C ALA A 121 -3.87 1.08 17.68
N ASN A 122 -3.72 1.01 16.35
CA ASN A 122 -2.43 1.23 15.70
C ASN A 122 -2.02 2.70 15.93
N PRO A 123 -0.78 2.97 16.39
CA PRO A 123 -0.31 4.33 16.61
C PRO A 123 -0.07 5.12 15.31
N LEU A 124 -0.07 4.48 14.14
CA LEU A 124 0.05 5.17 12.86
C LEU A 124 -1.20 6.01 12.56
N PRO A 125 -1.03 7.24 12.04
CA PRO A 125 -2.13 8.01 11.47
C PRO A 125 -2.89 7.24 10.38
N GLU A 126 -4.19 7.51 10.23
CA GLU A 126 -5.04 6.83 9.24
C GLU A 126 -4.52 6.96 7.80
N VAL A 127 -3.84 8.07 7.47
CA VAL A 127 -3.23 8.27 6.14
C VAL A 127 -2.10 7.29 5.83
N LEU A 128 -1.54 6.61 6.83
CA LEU A 128 -0.49 5.60 6.71
C LEU A 128 -1.07 4.18 6.70
N CYS A 129 -2.24 4.01 6.10
CA CYS A 129 -2.82 2.71 5.79
C CYS A 129 -2.39 2.23 4.40
N MET A 130 -2.32 0.91 4.26
CA MET A 130 -2.21 0.26 2.96
C MET A 130 -3.61 -0.04 2.41
N ASP A 131 -3.81 0.22 1.11
CA ASP A 131 -5.03 -0.16 0.41
C ASP A 131 -5.05 -1.68 0.18
N TYR A 132 -6.24 -2.29 0.24
CA TYR A 132 -6.40 -3.70 -0.13
C TYR A 132 -6.06 -3.92 -1.61
N THR A 133 -5.44 -5.07 -1.91
CA THR A 133 -5.18 -5.46 -3.29
C THR A 133 -6.48 -5.67 -4.06
N GLU A 134 -6.45 -5.55 -5.40
CA GLU A 134 -7.63 -5.80 -6.23
C GLU A 134 -8.20 -7.21 -6.02
N GLN A 135 -7.34 -8.20 -5.77
CA GLN A 135 -7.76 -9.58 -5.53
C GLN A 135 -8.50 -9.72 -4.19
N GLU A 136 -8.06 -9.00 -3.17
CA GLU A 136 -8.73 -8.97 -1.87
C GLU A 136 -10.04 -8.18 -1.91
N LYS A 137 -10.10 -7.08 -2.67
CA LYS A 137 -11.35 -6.37 -2.90
C LYS A 137 -12.35 -7.26 -3.65
N ALA A 138 -11.91 -7.97 -4.69
CA ALA A 138 -12.71 -8.97 -5.39
C ALA A 138 -13.20 -10.09 -4.46
N LEU A 139 -12.36 -10.54 -3.52
CA LEU A 139 -12.73 -11.52 -2.50
C LEU A 139 -13.87 -11.00 -1.61
N GLN A 140 -13.84 -9.72 -1.21
CA GLN A 140 -14.91 -9.07 -0.44
C GLN A 140 -16.22 -8.96 -1.22
N VAL A 141 -16.19 -9.01 -2.56
CA VAL A 141 -17.41 -9.02 -3.37
C VAL A 141 -18.01 -10.43 -3.42
N VAL A 142 -17.22 -11.42 -3.83
CA VAL A 142 -17.75 -12.75 -4.17
C VAL A 142 -18.03 -13.62 -2.94
N ALA A 143 -17.19 -13.54 -1.90
CA ALA A 143 -17.24 -14.47 -0.77
C ALA A 143 -18.48 -14.30 0.14
N PRO A 144 -18.90 -13.08 0.54
CA PRO A 144 -20.09 -12.92 1.37
C PRO A 144 -21.35 -13.46 0.68
N ARG A 145 -21.51 -13.16 -0.61
CA ARG A 145 -22.62 -13.64 -1.44
C ARG A 145 -22.65 -15.16 -1.54
N LEU A 146 -21.51 -15.78 -1.84
CA LEU A 146 -21.40 -17.25 -1.88
C LEU A 146 -21.68 -17.89 -0.51
N SER A 147 -21.22 -17.26 0.57
CA SER A 147 -21.39 -17.78 1.93
C SER A 147 -22.86 -17.81 2.38
N LYS A 148 -23.68 -16.89 1.86
CA LYS A 148 -25.12 -16.78 2.16
C LYS A 148 -26.02 -17.53 1.16
N MET A 149 -25.49 -17.92 0.00
CA MET A 149 -26.25 -18.63 -1.03
C MET A 149 -26.67 -20.01 -0.55
N LYS A 150 -27.99 -20.22 -0.41
CA LYS A 150 -28.57 -21.54 -0.14
C LYS A 150 -28.69 -22.33 -1.46
N PRO A 151 -28.00 -23.49 -1.60
CA PRO A 151 -28.06 -24.26 -2.84
C PRO A 151 -29.45 -24.86 -3.08
N THR A 152 -29.97 -24.68 -4.29
CA THR A 152 -31.16 -25.36 -4.84
C THR A 152 -30.83 -25.88 -6.24
N VAL A 153 -31.64 -26.77 -6.80
CA VAL A 153 -31.39 -27.35 -8.13
C VAL A 153 -31.30 -26.26 -9.21
N GLU A 154 -32.12 -25.23 -9.10
CA GLU A 154 -32.23 -24.12 -10.05
C GLU A 154 -31.01 -23.19 -10.03
N ASN A 155 -30.38 -23.00 -8.86
CA ASN A 155 -29.30 -22.03 -8.70
C ASN A 155 -27.89 -22.65 -8.76
N ILE A 156 -27.75 -23.97 -8.90
CA ILE A 156 -26.46 -24.64 -9.04
C ILE A 156 -25.57 -24.05 -10.16
N PRO A 157 -26.09 -23.74 -11.37
CA PRO A 157 -25.26 -23.13 -12.41
C PRO A 157 -24.62 -21.81 -11.95
N THR A 158 -25.40 -20.93 -11.31
CA THR A 158 -24.92 -19.65 -10.76
C THR A 158 -23.90 -19.86 -9.64
N LEU A 159 -24.18 -20.79 -8.72
CA LEU A 159 -23.26 -21.18 -7.65
C LEU A 159 -21.92 -21.64 -8.23
N LEU A 160 -21.92 -22.50 -9.25
CA LEU A 160 -20.69 -22.97 -9.90
C LEU A 160 -19.90 -21.83 -10.53
N THR A 161 -20.55 -20.90 -11.25
CA THR A 161 -19.88 -19.73 -11.83
C THR A 161 -19.23 -18.87 -10.76
N MET A 162 -19.95 -18.56 -9.68
CA MET A 162 -19.41 -17.75 -8.60
C MET A 162 -18.24 -18.44 -7.88
N VAL A 163 -18.36 -19.74 -7.62
CA VAL A 163 -17.28 -20.50 -6.97
C VAL A 163 -16.05 -20.56 -7.85
N GLN A 164 -16.19 -20.70 -9.17
CA GLN A 164 -15.06 -20.61 -10.10
C GLN A 164 -14.31 -19.28 -10.00
N SER A 165 -15.03 -18.16 -9.87
CA SER A 165 -14.42 -16.84 -9.62
C SER A 165 -13.76 -16.74 -8.23
N TYR A 166 -14.30 -17.43 -7.23
CA TYR A 166 -13.79 -17.41 -5.85
C TYR A 166 -12.57 -18.31 -5.63
N MET A 167 -12.47 -19.46 -6.32
CA MET A 167 -11.42 -20.46 -6.05
C MET A 167 -9.98 -19.90 -6.08
N PRO A 168 -9.59 -19.04 -7.05
CA PRO A 168 -8.27 -18.41 -7.06
C PRO A 168 -8.02 -17.46 -5.88
N LEU A 169 -9.09 -17.00 -5.22
CA LEU A 169 -9.07 -16.03 -4.12
C LEU A 169 -9.12 -16.69 -2.73
N ALA A 170 -9.49 -17.97 -2.66
CA ALA A 170 -9.81 -18.68 -1.41
C ALA A 170 -8.63 -18.79 -0.41
N SER A 171 -7.41 -18.61 -0.89
CA SER A 171 -6.16 -18.67 -0.13
C SER A 171 -5.40 -17.35 -0.13
N LEU A 172 -6.08 -16.21 -0.22
CA LEU A 172 -5.42 -14.90 -0.27
C LEU A 172 -5.11 -14.28 1.08
N SER A 173 -5.86 -14.57 2.13
CA SER A 173 -5.74 -13.85 3.40
C SER A 173 -6.02 -14.74 4.62
N LEU A 174 -5.40 -14.33 5.73
CA LEU A 174 -5.50 -14.95 7.05
C LEU A 174 -6.55 -14.30 7.96
N CYS A 175 -7.26 -13.27 7.47
CA CYS A 175 -8.22 -12.56 8.30
C CYS A 175 -9.43 -13.44 8.66
N TYR A 176 -10.12 -13.05 9.72
CA TYR A 176 -11.22 -13.82 10.26
C TYR A 176 -12.38 -13.98 9.28
N GLU A 177 -12.74 -12.91 8.59
CA GLU A 177 -13.86 -12.89 7.67
C GLU A 177 -13.66 -13.90 6.55
N ASP A 178 -12.43 -14.02 6.03
CA ASP A 178 -12.10 -14.97 4.96
C ASP A 178 -12.18 -16.42 5.43
N TYR A 179 -11.73 -16.69 6.66
CA TYR A 179 -11.92 -18.01 7.29
C TYR A 179 -13.42 -18.34 7.43
N TYR A 180 -14.20 -17.39 7.96
CA TYR A 180 -15.64 -17.56 8.15
C TYR A 180 -16.36 -17.82 6.82
N TRP A 181 -16.09 -17.01 5.79
CA TRP A 181 -16.69 -17.20 4.48
C TRP A 181 -16.29 -18.54 3.88
N ARG A 182 -15.01 -18.92 3.94
CA ARG A 182 -14.53 -20.18 3.37
C ARG A 182 -15.21 -21.41 3.98
N ASP A 183 -15.35 -21.46 5.31
CA ASP A 183 -16.06 -22.55 5.99
C ASP A 183 -17.55 -22.60 5.60
N HIS A 184 -18.22 -21.44 5.54
CA HIS A 184 -19.61 -21.37 5.10
C HIS A 184 -19.81 -21.79 3.64
N ILE A 185 -18.92 -21.36 2.74
CA ILE A 185 -18.92 -21.78 1.33
C ILE A 185 -18.73 -23.29 1.22
N LEU A 186 -17.81 -23.87 2.01
CA LEU A 186 -17.61 -25.32 2.06
C LEU A 186 -18.86 -26.06 2.55
N ARG A 187 -19.56 -25.52 3.56
CA ARG A 187 -20.86 -26.06 4.02
C ARG A 187 -21.96 -25.98 2.94
N ASN A 188 -22.02 -24.89 2.19
CA ASN A 188 -22.94 -24.74 1.06
C ASN A 188 -22.61 -25.75 -0.04
N LEU A 189 -21.34 -25.92 -0.41
CA LEU A 189 -20.90 -26.93 -1.39
C LEU A 189 -21.24 -28.36 -0.94
N ARG A 190 -21.03 -28.69 0.33
CA ARG A 190 -21.43 -29.99 0.91
C ARG A 190 -22.93 -30.23 0.79
N SER A 191 -23.74 -29.18 0.97
CA SER A 191 -25.20 -29.25 0.83
C SER A 191 -25.62 -29.40 -0.63
N ALA A 192 -24.98 -28.65 -1.55
CA ALA A 192 -25.20 -28.76 -2.99
C ALA A 192 -24.93 -30.19 -3.51
N CYS A 193 -23.87 -30.86 -3.02
CA CYS A 193 -23.56 -32.25 -3.39
C CYS A 193 -24.65 -33.27 -3.01
N LYS A 194 -25.57 -32.92 -2.10
CA LYS A 194 -26.68 -33.79 -1.66
C LYS A 194 -27.93 -33.65 -2.53
N LEU A 195 -27.98 -32.63 -3.40
CA LEU A 195 -29.11 -32.42 -4.29
C LEU A 195 -29.19 -33.50 -5.37
N ASN A 196 -30.40 -33.72 -5.88
CA ASN A 196 -30.62 -34.60 -7.03
C ASN A 196 -30.28 -33.84 -8.31
N LEU A 197 -29.07 -34.03 -8.81
CA LEU A 197 -28.49 -33.32 -9.96
C LEU A 197 -27.98 -34.32 -11.00
N GLU A 198 -27.84 -33.84 -12.23
CA GLU A 198 -27.17 -34.57 -13.30
C GLU A 198 -25.75 -35.02 -12.88
N PRO A 199 -25.30 -36.23 -13.29
CA PRO A 199 -24.02 -36.80 -12.86
C PRO A 199 -22.82 -35.87 -13.08
N GLU A 200 -22.76 -35.19 -14.23
CA GLU A 200 -21.66 -34.28 -14.58
C GLU A 200 -21.57 -33.06 -13.63
N LEU A 201 -22.72 -32.47 -13.29
CA LEU A 201 -22.78 -31.34 -12.35
C LEU A 201 -22.37 -31.80 -10.94
N LYS A 202 -22.81 -32.99 -10.54
CA LYS A 202 -22.46 -33.58 -9.25
C LYS A 202 -20.97 -33.87 -9.14
N GLN A 203 -20.34 -34.34 -10.22
CA GLN A 203 -18.89 -34.53 -10.29
C GLN A 203 -18.16 -33.19 -10.14
N LYS A 204 -18.51 -32.17 -10.92
CA LYS A 204 -17.90 -30.83 -10.84
C LYS A 204 -18.01 -30.22 -9.44
N LEU A 205 -19.19 -30.30 -8.81
CA LEU A 205 -19.39 -29.83 -7.42
C LEU A 205 -18.50 -30.58 -6.44
N THR A 206 -18.36 -31.90 -6.61
CA THR A 206 -17.53 -32.74 -5.74
C THR A 206 -16.05 -32.40 -5.87
N GLU A 207 -15.55 -32.20 -7.08
CA GLU A 207 -14.17 -31.79 -7.34
C GLU A 207 -13.86 -30.42 -6.71
N ILE A 208 -14.73 -29.44 -6.91
CA ILE A 208 -14.58 -28.09 -6.34
C ILE A 208 -14.62 -28.14 -4.81
N ARG A 209 -15.58 -28.88 -4.23
CA ARG A 209 -15.70 -29.07 -2.78
C ARG A 209 -14.43 -29.70 -2.20
N ASN A 210 -13.87 -30.72 -2.86
CA ASN A 210 -12.65 -31.37 -2.39
C ASN A 210 -11.47 -30.39 -2.42
N LYS A 211 -11.28 -29.66 -3.53
CA LYS A 211 -10.24 -28.61 -3.62
C LYS A 211 -10.37 -27.56 -2.52
N LEU A 212 -11.59 -27.09 -2.23
CA LEU A 212 -11.78 -26.12 -1.15
C LEU A 212 -11.55 -26.74 0.24
N SER A 213 -11.92 -28.02 0.42
CA SER A 213 -11.64 -28.76 1.65
C SER A 213 -10.14 -28.97 1.86
N ASP A 214 -9.35 -29.15 0.80
CA ASP A 214 -7.89 -29.27 0.87
C ASP A 214 -7.29 -27.93 1.30
N ILE A 215 -7.73 -26.81 0.70
CA ILE A 215 -7.31 -25.46 1.10
C ILE A 215 -7.63 -25.23 2.59
N GLU A 216 -8.85 -25.54 3.04
CA GLU A 216 -9.23 -25.38 4.45
C GLU A 216 -8.43 -26.30 5.39
N GLY A 217 -8.17 -27.53 4.94
CA GLY A 217 -7.30 -28.47 5.64
C GLY A 217 -5.89 -27.93 5.80
N ASP A 218 -5.30 -27.39 4.74
CA ASP A 218 -3.98 -26.75 4.81
C ASP A 218 -4.01 -25.57 5.79
N MET A 219 -5.01 -24.71 5.77
CA MET A 219 -5.12 -23.57 6.69
C MET A 219 -5.26 -23.96 8.18
N THR A 220 -5.54 -25.23 8.49
CA THR A 220 -5.63 -25.75 9.86
C THR A 220 -4.44 -26.63 10.27
N ARG A 221 -3.57 -27.02 9.33
CA ARG A 221 -2.38 -27.83 9.59
C ARG A 221 -1.26 -26.98 10.19
N SER A 222 -0.56 -27.54 11.17
CA SER A 222 0.73 -27.01 11.67
C SER A 222 1.91 -27.50 10.83
N VAL A 223 1.78 -28.65 10.18
CA VAL A 223 2.81 -29.22 9.29
C VAL A 223 2.95 -28.32 8.06
N ASP A 224 4.18 -28.06 7.63
CA ASP A 224 4.56 -27.22 6.48
C ASP A 224 4.21 -25.73 6.57
N HIS A 225 3.77 -25.24 7.74
CA HIS A 225 3.53 -23.83 8.06
C HIS A 225 2.76 -23.02 7.00
N PRO A 226 1.57 -23.48 6.54
CA PRO A 226 0.83 -22.86 5.44
C PRO A 226 0.36 -21.44 5.74
N LYS A 227 -0.02 -21.13 6.99
CA LYS A 227 -0.37 -19.77 7.41
C LYS A 227 0.81 -18.81 7.26
N PHE A 228 1.99 -19.22 7.72
CA PHE A 228 3.21 -18.45 7.57
C PHE A 228 3.56 -18.21 6.10
N LYS A 229 3.53 -19.26 5.27
CA LYS A 229 3.76 -19.13 3.82
C LYS A 229 2.78 -18.16 3.15
N LEU A 230 1.51 -18.18 3.58
CA LEU A 230 0.52 -17.24 3.09
C LEU A 230 0.84 -15.79 3.51
N MET A 231 1.13 -15.59 4.81
CA MET A 231 1.50 -14.28 5.35
C MET A 231 2.71 -13.69 4.60
N GLU A 232 3.77 -14.49 4.42
CA GLU A 232 4.98 -14.07 3.71
C GLU A 232 4.69 -13.68 2.26
N ARG A 233 3.85 -14.45 1.56
CA ARG A 233 3.45 -14.12 0.19
C ARG A 233 2.70 -12.78 0.14
N GLN A 234 1.79 -12.54 1.09
CA GLN A 234 1.07 -11.26 1.18
C GLN A 234 2.04 -10.11 1.50
N LEU A 235 2.91 -10.28 2.51
CA LEU A 235 3.92 -9.29 2.87
C LEU A 235 4.82 -8.95 1.69
N GLU A 236 5.24 -9.93 0.90
CA GLU A 236 6.10 -9.70 -0.27
C GLU A 236 5.40 -8.85 -1.36
N GLN A 237 4.14 -9.16 -1.65
CA GLN A 237 3.33 -8.34 -2.56
C GLN A 237 3.16 -6.92 -2.03
N LEU A 238 2.89 -6.79 -0.74
CA LEU A 238 2.69 -5.51 -0.07
C LEU A 238 3.98 -4.69 0.02
N ARG A 239 5.15 -5.31 0.20
CA ARG A 239 6.46 -4.62 0.14
C ARG A 239 6.67 -3.94 -1.20
N THR A 240 6.34 -4.63 -2.29
CA THR A 240 6.43 -4.07 -3.65
C THR A 240 5.52 -2.85 -3.80
N LEU A 241 4.28 -2.94 -3.32
CA LEU A 241 3.32 -1.82 -3.35
C LEU A 241 3.73 -0.67 -2.43
N ALA A 242 4.30 -0.98 -1.26
CA ALA A 242 4.74 0.01 -0.28
C ALA A 242 5.86 0.91 -0.82
N GLN A 243 6.70 0.38 -1.72
CA GLN A 243 7.82 1.09 -2.35
C GLN A 243 7.44 1.90 -3.61
N SER A 244 6.17 1.90 -4.04
CA SER A 244 5.76 2.75 -5.16
C SER A 244 5.94 4.24 -4.81
N ASN A 245 5.98 5.11 -5.84
CA ASN A 245 6.20 6.56 -5.66
C ASN A 245 5.17 7.23 -4.73
N ASP A 246 3.99 6.64 -4.60
CA ASP A 246 2.85 7.06 -3.78
C ASP A 246 2.49 6.02 -2.70
N GLY A 247 3.35 5.01 -2.51
CA GLY A 247 3.15 3.89 -1.61
C GLY A 247 3.34 4.24 -0.14
N LEU A 248 3.19 3.24 0.72
CA LEU A 248 3.28 3.39 2.19
C LEU A 248 4.57 4.09 2.62
N ILE A 249 5.72 3.76 2.04
CA ILE A 249 7.01 4.34 2.43
C ILE A 249 7.07 5.82 2.07
N ALA A 250 6.63 6.20 0.86
CA ALA A 250 6.58 7.60 0.45
C ALA A 250 5.60 8.42 1.33
N LYS A 251 4.46 7.82 1.71
CA LYS A 251 3.51 8.43 2.65
C LYS A 251 4.13 8.59 4.04
N PHE A 252 4.86 7.60 4.52
CA PHE A 252 5.56 7.63 5.81
C PHE A 252 6.66 8.68 5.84
N ASP A 253 7.51 8.76 4.80
CA ASP A 253 8.54 9.81 4.66
C ASP A 253 7.92 11.22 4.70
N LYS A 254 6.82 11.43 3.98
CA LYS A 254 6.09 12.70 4.00
C LYS A 254 5.50 12.99 5.38
N HIS A 255 5.05 11.97 6.10
CA HIS A 255 4.56 12.13 7.46
C HIS A 255 5.69 12.55 8.41
N ILE A 256 6.87 11.93 8.35
CA ILE A 256 8.05 12.33 9.13
C ILE A 256 8.43 13.78 8.83
N ALA A 257 8.47 14.16 7.55
CA ALA A 257 8.82 15.52 7.14
C ALA A 257 7.84 16.61 7.61
N THR A 258 6.58 16.26 7.89
CA THR A 258 5.53 17.23 8.24
C THR A 258 5.10 17.18 9.70
N SER A 259 5.29 16.06 10.41
CA SER A 259 4.87 15.87 11.80
C SER A 259 5.84 16.44 12.83
N GLY A 260 7.10 16.63 12.46
CA GLY A 260 8.16 16.97 13.41
C GLY A 260 8.64 15.80 14.27
N SER A 261 8.05 14.60 14.11
CA SER A 261 8.55 13.37 14.71
C SER A 261 9.80 12.88 14.00
N THR A 262 10.73 12.31 14.74
CA THR A 262 11.85 11.57 14.16
C THR A 262 11.43 10.15 13.78
N VAL A 263 12.13 9.55 12.80
CA VAL A 263 11.96 8.13 12.43
C VAL A 263 12.09 7.24 13.67
N LYS A 264 13.07 7.51 14.55
CA LYS A 264 13.30 6.76 15.78
C LYS A 264 12.10 6.77 16.74
N GLU A 265 11.43 7.92 16.87
CA GLU A 265 10.25 8.04 17.72
C GLU A 265 9.06 7.28 17.14
N GLU A 266 8.81 7.37 15.83
CA GLU A 266 7.73 6.62 15.19
C GLU A 266 7.98 5.11 15.21
N LEU A 267 9.21 4.66 14.95
CA LEU A 267 9.58 3.25 15.09
C LEU A 267 9.39 2.76 16.52
N LYS A 268 9.77 3.56 17.52
CA LYS A 268 9.55 3.21 18.93
C LYS A 268 8.06 3.05 19.24
N LYS A 269 7.19 3.94 18.74
CA LYS A 269 5.73 3.81 18.91
C LYS A 269 5.22 2.49 18.33
N LEU A 270 5.67 2.12 17.13
CA LEU A 270 5.30 0.85 16.49
C LEU A 270 5.78 -0.36 17.29
N THR A 271 7.04 -0.37 17.72
CA THR A 271 7.61 -1.45 18.53
C THR A 271 6.90 -1.56 19.88
N ASP A 272 6.59 -0.43 20.54
CA ASP A 272 5.86 -0.42 21.81
C ASP A 272 4.39 -0.86 21.62
N TRP A 273 3.78 -0.56 20.48
CA TRP A 273 2.47 -1.10 20.11
C TRP A 273 2.49 -2.63 19.98
N PHE A 274 3.49 -3.22 19.32
CA PHE A 274 3.65 -4.68 19.30
C PHE A 274 3.82 -5.26 20.72
N LYS A 275 4.59 -4.62 21.60
CA LYS A 275 4.71 -5.06 23.01
C LYS A 275 3.39 -5.00 23.78
N SER A 276 2.49 -4.09 23.40
CA SER A 276 1.16 -3.95 24.00
C SER A 276 0.17 -5.05 23.57
N MET A 277 0.53 -5.89 22.60
CA MET A 277 -0.36 -6.93 22.07
C MET A 277 -0.80 -7.93 23.16
N PRO A 278 -2.06 -8.40 23.10
CA PRO A 278 -2.66 -9.22 24.16
C PRO A 278 -2.00 -10.61 24.30
N ARG A 279 -1.37 -11.13 23.24
CA ARG A 279 -0.66 -12.41 23.26
C ARG A 279 0.84 -12.23 23.11
N LEU A 280 1.62 -12.95 23.93
CA LEU A 280 3.09 -12.89 23.93
C LEU A 280 3.69 -13.11 22.54
N MET A 281 3.13 -14.04 21.77
CA MET A 281 3.63 -14.37 20.42
C MET A 281 3.36 -13.27 19.37
N LEU A 282 2.36 -12.41 19.57
CA LEU A 282 2.17 -11.22 18.72
C LEU A 282 3.19 -10.11 19.05
N ARG A 283 3.80 -10.15 20.25
CA ARG A 283 4.82 -9.19 20.66
C ARG A 283 6.15 -9.45 19.98
N ASP A 284 6.41 -10.71 19.63
CA ASP A 284 7.58 -11.16 18.87
C ASP A 284 7.30 -11.05 17.37
N TYR A 285 7.05 -9.82 16.91
CA TYR A 285 6.72 -9.53 15.50
C TYR A 285 7.86 -9.87 14.53
N GLN A 286 9.07 -10.11 15.03
CA GLN A 286 10.21 -10.58 14.23
C GLN A 286 10.11 -12.08 13.92
N ASN A 287 9.41 -12.86 14.76
CA ASN A 287 9.09 -14.25 14.48
C ASN A 287 7.80 -14.36 13.67
N HIS A 288 7.93 -14.20 12.35
CA HIS A 288 6.81 -14.19 11.42
C HIS A 288 5.99 -15.50 11.46
N GLU A 289 6.60 -16.63 11.76
CA GLU A 289 5.90 -17.91 11.88
C GLU A 289 4.90 -17.89 13.04
N LYS A 290 5.36 -17.54 14.25
CA LYS A 290 4.51 -17.41 15.44
C LYS A 290 3.47 -16.30 15.29
N LEU A 291 3.85 -15.21 14.62
CA LEU A 291 2.96 -14.10 14.33
C LEU A 291 1.79 -14.56 13.45
N ALA A 292 2.07 -15.25 12.33
CA ALA A 292 1.06 -15.77 11.41
C ALA A 292 0.10 -16.74 12.10
N GLU A 293 0.62 -17.64 12.95
CA GLU A 293 -0.22 -18.53 13.74
C GLU A 293 -1.17 -17.74 14.64
N CYS A 294 -0.65 -16.76 15.36
CA CYS A 294 -1.44 -15.99 16.33
C CYS A 294 -2.48 -15.09 15.68
N LEU A 295 -2.15 -14.42 14.57
CA LEU A 295 -3.10 -13.62 13.81
C LEU A 295 -4.29 -14.48 13.35
N GLY A 296 -4.02 -15.67 12.82
CA GLY A 296 -5.07 -16.61 12.38
C GLY A 296 -5.98 -17.12 13.52
N TYR A 297 -5.57 -17.05 14.78
CA TYR A 297 -6.38 -17.44 15.94
C TYR A 297 -7.03 -16.27 16.68
N GLN A 298 -6.63 -15.04 16.41
CA GLN A 298 -7.10 -13.85 17.15
C GLN A 298 -8.36 -13.23 16.56
N HIS A 299 -8.91 -13.84 15.50
CA HIS A 299 -10.06 -13.31 14.78
C HIS A 299 -9.81 -11.86 14.34
N VAL A 300 -8.60 -11.55 13.86
CA VAL A 300 -8.26 -10.20 13.39
C VAL A 300 -9.07 -9.87 12.13
N SER A 301 -9.63 -8.67 12.08
CA SER A 301 -10.22 -8.16 10.84
C SER A 301 -9.15 -7.92 9.79
N ARG A 302 -9.54 -7.82 8.52
CA ARG A 302 -8.59 -7.47 7.45
C ARG A 302 -7.91 -6.12 7.67
N LYS A 303 -8.65 -5.13 8.20
CA LYS A 303 -8.09 -3.81 8.55
C LYS A 303 -6.96 -3.96 9.57
N GLU A 304 -7.19 -4.72 10.63
CA GLU A 304 -6.19 -4.98 11.67
C GLU A 304 -4.99 -5.77 11.14
N LEU A 305 -5.22 -6.72 10.23
CA LEU A 305 -4.16 -7.46 9.56
C LEU A 305 -3.26 -6.51 8.74
N TYR A 306 -3.86 -5.58 8.00
CA TYR A 306 -3.16 -4.60 7.18
C TYR A 306 -2.40 -3.57 8.01
N GLU A 307 -2.94 -3.18 9.16
CA GLU A 307 -2.23 -2.34 10.15
C GLU A 307 -0.96 -3.04 10.67
N VAL A 308 -1.04 -4.34 10.95
CA VAL A 308 0.13 -5.14 11.34
C VAL A 308 1.15 -5.22 10.20
N TYR A 309 0.70 -5.51 8.97
CA TYR A 309 1.58 -5.58 7.80
C TYR A 309 2.28 -4.25 7.51
N ALA A 310 1.54 -3.14 7.56
CA ALA A 310 2.11 -1.80 7.38
C ALA A 310 3.20 -1.51 8.43
N ALA A 311 2.94 -1.83 9.70
CA ALA A 311 3.90 -1.65 10.77
C ALA A 311 5.16 -2.51 10.57
N ILE A 312 5.02 -3.78 10.19
CA ILE A 312 6.16 -4.66 9.87
C ILE A 312 6.99 -4.06 8.74
N ILE A 313 6.36 -3.68 7.63
CA ILE A 313 7.05 -3.15 6.46
C ILE A 313 7.81 -1.86 6.81
N ILE A 314 7.21 -0.96 7.58
CA ILE A 314 7.88 0.26 8.05
C ILE A 314 9.07 -0.11 8.95
N ILE A 315 8.87 -0.94 9.97
CA ILE A 315 9.97 -1.32 10.87
C ILE A 315 11.10 -2.00 10.09
N GLU A 316 10.81 -2.99 9.25
CA GLU A 316 11.81 -3.68 8.42
C GLU A 316 12.59 -2.70 7.56
N MET A 317 11.90 -1.79 6.86
CA MET A 317 12.53 -0.83 5.96
C MET A 317 13.52 0.07 6.68
N TYR A 318 13.12 0.65 7.83
CA TYR A 318 13.96 1.62 8.53
C TYR A 318 14.90 1.00 9.57
N THR A 319 14.72 -0.29 9.92
CA THR A 319 15.68 -1.06 10.73
C THR A 319 16.77 -1.70 9.85
N ARG A 320 16.45 -2.17 8.63
CA ARG A 320 17.48 -2.61 7.68
C ARG A 320 18.39 -1.47 7.24
N VAL A 321 17.86 -0.26 7.12
CA VAL A 321 18.70 0.95 6.88
C VAL A 321 19.64 1.24 8.07
N SER A 322 19.34 0.77 9.28
CA SER A 322 20.26 0.89 10.42
C SER A 322 21.26 -0.27 10.58
N ASP A 323 21.00 -1.44 9.96
CA ASP A 323 21.85 -2.64 10.08
C ASP A 323 22.66 -2.98 8.81
N GLU A 324 22.22 -2.57 7.61
CA GLU A 324 22.94 -2.79 6.34
C GLU A 324 23.85 -1.62 5.92
N SER A 325 23.81 -0.48 6.63
CA SER A 325 24.95 0.41 6.62
C SER A 325 25.96 -0.09 7.66
N THR A 326 26.96 -0.84 7.19
CA THR A 326 28.30 -0.33 7.55
C THR A 326 28.26 1.13 7.09
N ASP A 327 28.22 2.07 8.05
CA ASP A 327 28.23 3.53 7.84
C ASP A 327 29.54 3.95 7.16
N ASP A 328 29.87 3.32 6.04
CA ASP A 328 31.01 3.62 5.21
C ASP A 328 30.59 4.73 4.25
N PHE A 329 30.73 5.95 4.75
CA PHE A 329 30.62 7.17 3.98
C PHE A 329 31.99 7.64 3.47
N ASN A 330 33.01 6.76 3.44
CA ASN A 330 34.35 7.14 2.97
C ASN A 330 34.32 7.66 1.53
N ASP A 331 33.42 7.14 0.69
CA ASP A 331 33.20 7.64 -0.68
C ASP A 331 32.72 9.11 -0.71
N ILE A 332 31.85 9.50 0.21
CA ILE A 332 31.36 10.88 0.36
C ILE A 332 32.43 11.76 0.99
N LEU A 333 33.12 11.28 2.02
CA LEU A 333 34.20 12.01 2.69
C LEU A 333 35.37 12.25 1.75
N GLU A 334 35.74 11.27 0.91
CA GLU A 334 36.77 11.43 -0.12
C GLU A 334 36.33 12.46 -1.17
N TYR A 335 35.09 12.36 -1.64
CA TYR A 335 34.54 13.27 -2.64
C TYR A 335 34.49 14.71 -2.14
N THR A 336 33.93 14.94 -0.95
CA THR A 336 33.84 16.25 -0.31
C THR A 336 35.20 16.75 0.21
N GLY A 337 36.16 15.86 0.40
CA GLY A 337 37.55 16.20 0.74
C GLY A 337 38.28 16.96 -0.37
N ARG A 338 37.86 16.81 -1.64
CA ARG A 338 38.47 17.48 -2.79
C ARG A 338 38.37 19.00 -2.75
N VAL A 339 37.44 19.55 -1.96
CA VAL A 339 37.22 21.00 -1.85
C VAL A 339 37.86 21.64 -0.62
N LYS A 340 38.57 20.85 0.22
CA LYS A 340 39.24 21.35 1.45
C LYS A 340 40.22 22.49 1.19
N GLY A 341 40.87 22.52 0.03
CA GLY A 341 41.78 23.61 -0.35
C GLY A 341 41.11 24.97 -0.57
N MET A 342 39.77 25.03 -0.52
CA MET A 342 38.97 26.23 -0.76
C MET A 342 38.28 26.76 0.50
N LEU A 343 38.60 26.21 1.68
CA LEU A 343 38.00 26.61 2.95
C LEU A 343 38.32 28.09 3.27
N ALA A 344 37.40 28.76 3.95
CA ALA A 344 37.65 30.08 4.48
C ALA A 344 38.73 30.03 5.58
N ALA A 345 39.44 31.14 5.80
CA ALA A 345 40.50 31.21 6.81
C ALA A 345 40.01 30.91 8.26
N SER A 346 38.71 31.05 8.51
CA SER A 346 38.07 30.72 9.78
C SER A 346 37.80 29.22 9.97
N TRP A 347 38.04 28.38 8.96
CA TRP A 347 37.78 26.94 8.96
C TRP A 347 39.07 26.15 8.83
N THR A 348 39.23 25.11 9.65
CA THR A 348 40.32 24.12 9.51
C THR A 348 39.79 22.86 8.83
N THR A 349 40.71 22.05 8.29
CA THR A 349 40.39 20.75 7.70
C THR A 349 39.72 19.82 8.70
N GLU A 350 40.17 19.82 9.95
CA GLU A 350 39.63 18.98 11.02
C GLU A 350 38.22 19.41 11.40
N ARG A 351 37.95 20.73 11.44
CA ARG A 351 36.61 21.26 11.70
C ARG A 351 35.64 20.92 10.57
N TYR A 352 36.11 21.00 9.32
CA TYR A 352 35.33 20.61 8.15
C TYR A 352 35.02 19.11 8.12
N ASP A 353 35.99 18.27 8.50
CA ASP A 353 35.78 16.82 8.61
C ASP A 353 34.75 16.49 9.70
N ALA A 354 34.90 17.09 10.89
CA ALA A 354 33.93 16.94 11.97
C ALA A 354 32.52 17.42 11.56
N LEU A 355 32.42 18.49 10.77
CA LEU A 355 31.14 18.96 10.24
C LEU A 355 30.51 17.92 9.32
N TRP A 356 31.28 17.31 8.43
CA TRP A 356 30.77 16.24 7.56
C TRP A 356 30.39 15.00 8.34
N ASP A 357 31.15 14.60 9.35
CA ASP A 357 30.78 13.50 10.24
C ASP A 357 29.46 13.79 10.98
N ALA A 358 29.27 15.02 11.45
CA ALA A 358 28.04 15.46 12.11
C ALA A 358 26.85 15.50 11.14
N ILE A 359 27.04 16.03 9.93
CA ILE A 359 26.02 16.08 8.87
C ILE A 359 25.63 14.67 8.43
N LEU A 360 26.61 13.79 8.18
CA LEU A 360 26.40 12.39 7.84
C LEU A 360 25.85 11.60 9.02
N SER A 361 25.89 12.13 10.25
CA SER A 361 25.21 11.53 11.40
C SER A 361 23.72 11.89 11.47
N ILE A 362 23.24 12.89 10.71
CA ILE A 362 21.82 13.25 10.64
C ILE A 362 21.05 12.10 9.96
N PRO A 363 20.01 11.51 10.60
CA PRO A 363 19.27 10.37 10.03
C PRO A 363 18.70 10.62 8.63
N ALA A 364 18.16 11.82 8.39
CA ALA A 364 17.64 12.20 7.07
C ALA A 364 18.75 12.28 6.01
N VAL A 365 19.95 12.75 6.37
CA VAL A 365 21.11 12.76 5.47
C VAL A 365 21.59 11.34 5.21
N LYS A 366 21.80 10.52 6.24
CA LYS A 366 22.20 9.09 6.09
C LYS A 366 21.34 8.38 5.06
N TRP A 367 20.03 8.51 5.20
CA TRP A 367 19.06 7.85 4.34
C TRP A 367 19.07 8.38 2.91
N GLN A 368 19.20 9.69 2.70
CA GLN A 368 19.19 10.27 1.36
C GLN A 368 20.54 10.11 0.66
N ALA A 369 21.65 10.06 1.42
CA ALA A 369 23.01 10.08 0.91
C ALA A 369 23.36 8.84 0.09
N LYS A 370 22.79 7.67 0.34
CA LYS A 370 23.04 6.46 -0.48
C LYS A 370 21.99 6.25 -1.59
N LYS A 371 21.04 7.17 -1.78
CA LYS A 371 20.02 7.09 -2.85
C LYS A 371 20.47 7.73 -4.15
N VAL A 372 21.27 7.01 -4.92
CA VAL A 372 21.90 7.46 -6.18
C VAL A 372 20.88 7.84 -7.28
N GLY A 373 19.69 7.21 -7.30
CA GLY A 373 18.68 7.46 -8.32
C GLY A 373 19.18 7.14 -9.74
N LYS A 374 19.03 8.07 -10.69
CA LYS A 374 19.48 7.92 -12.10
C LYS A 374 20.92 8.41 -12.35
N GLN A 375 21.68 8.72 -11.30
CA GLN A 375 23.03 9.27 -11.44
C GLN A 375 24.02 8.16 -11.83
N GLN A 376 24.93 8.46 -12.75
CA GLN A 376 25.94 7.51 -13.23
C GLN A 376 27.26 7.69 -12.49
N ASN A 377 28.00 6.59 -12.29
CA ASN A 377 29.37 6.59 -11.74
C ASN A 377 29.49 7.19 -10.33
N THR A 378 28.54 6.94 -9.44
CA THR A 378 28.64 7.27 -8.01
C THR A 378 27.84 6.28 -7.18
N THR A 379 28.28 6.05 -5.95
CA THR A 379 27.65 5.21 -4.92
C THR A 379 26.79 6.01 -3.95
N PHE A 380 26.70 7.33 -4.13
CA PHE A 380 25.94 8.24 -3.28
C PHE A 380 25.11 9.24 -4.10
N ASN A 381 24.14 9.87 -3.44
CA ASN A 381 23.29 10.91 -3.98
C ASN A 381 24.08 12.20 -4.15
N ARG A 382 24.73 12.34 -5.29
CA ARG A 382 25.62 13.46 -5.58
C ARG A 382 24.91 14.82 -5.59
N ASN A 383 23.61 14.83 -5.91
CA ASN A 383 22.83 16.07 -5.91
C ASN A 383 22.57 16.55 -4.49
N LEU A 384 22.28 15.63 -3.56
CA LEU A 384 22.15 15.96 -2.14
C LEU A 384 23.44 16.59 -1.62
N ILE A 385 24.57 15.93 -1.85
CA ILE A 385 25.89 16.41 -1.40
C ILE A 385 26.21 17.79 -1.97
N ALA A 386 25.92 18.02 -3.25
CA ALA A 386 26.07 19.34 -3.88
C ALA A 386 25.17 20.42 -3.24
N ASN A 387 23.92 20.10 -2.91
CA ASN A 387 23.01 21.06 -2.25
C ASN A 387 23.44 21.36 -0.80
N ILE A 388 24.05 20.39 -0.11
CA ILE A 388 24.65 20.60 1.22
C ILE A 388 25.85 21.54 1.09
N LEU A 389 26.74 21.29 0.13
CA LEU A 389 27.87 22.17 -0.17
C LEU A 389 27.42 23.59 -0.54
N HIS A 390 26.33 23.74 -1.29
CA HIS A 390 25.73 25.04 -1.56
C HIS A 390 25.35 25.78 -0.26
N THR A 391 24.74 25.08 0.70
CA THR A 391 24.40 25.66 2.01
C THR A 391 25.67 26.09 2.77
N MET A 392 26.77 25.34 2.64
CA MET A 392 28.07 25.70 3.23
C MET A 392 28.70 26.93 2.57
N ILE A 393 28.54 27.11 1.24
CA ILE A 393 28.96 28.33 0.52
C ILE A 393 28.20 29.53 1.06
N ASP A 394 26.87 29.43 1.16
CA ASP A 394 26.00 30.49 1.66
C ASP A 394 26.33 30.88 3.12
N LYS A 395 26.80 29.91 3.92
CA LYS A 395 27.20 30.10 5.32
C LYS A 395 28.69 30.39 5.52
N HIS A 396 29.41 30.74 4.45
CA HIS A 396 30.81 31.17 4.49
C HIS A 396 31.79 30.14 5.09
N VAL A 397 31.51 28.85 4.90
CA VAL A 397 32.47 27.76 5.19
C VAL A 397 33.65 27.82 4.21
N PHE A 398 33.39 28.21 2.97
CA PHE A 398 34.38 28.37 1.91
C PHE A 398 34.79 29.84 1.72
N ALA A 399 36.00 30.06 1.21
CA ALA A 399 36.51 31.38 0.92
C ALA A 399 35.67 32.09 -0.17
N PRO A 400 35.62 33.43 -0.21
CA PRO A 400 34.85 34.17 -1.22
C PRO A 400 35.22 33.85 -2.69
N SER A 401 36.42 33.33 -2.92
CA SER A 401 36.89 32.87 -4.23
C SER A 401 36.33 31.50 -4.65
N ALA A 402 35.71 30.75 -3.73
CA ALA A 402 35.14 29.43 -3.98
C ALA A 402 33.73 29.54 -4.59
N SER A 403 33.70 29.74 -5.91
CA SER A 403 32.45 29.74 -6.69
C SER A 403 31.91 28.32 -6.94
N ASN A 404 30.64 28.21 -7.32
CA ASN A 404 30.04 26.95 -7.79
C ASN A 404 30.84 26.31 -8.94
N GLN A 405 31.49 27.13 -9.78
CA GLN A 405 32.30 26.66 -10.88
C GLN A 405 33.60 26.01 -10.38
N THR A 406 34.32 26.66 -9.48
CA THR A 406 35.60 26.17 -8.94
C THR A 406 35.38 24.94 -8.05
N ILE A 407 34.28 24.90 -7.29
CA ILE A 407 33.90 23.72 -6.51
C ILE A 407 33.52 22.55 -7.42
N CYS A 408 32.74 22.78 -8.48
CA CYS A 408 32.42 21.75 -9.47
C CYS A 408 33.69 21.16 -10.11
N GLU A 409 34.63 22.03 -10.50
CA GLU A 409 35.90 21.63 -11.10
C GLU A 409 36.75 20.78 -10.15
N ALA A 410 36.80 21.12 -8.86
CA ALA A 410 37.50 20.31 -7.86
C ALA A 410 36.83 18.95 -7.61
N LEU A 411 35.50 18.89 -7.63
CA LEU A 411 34.76 17.65 -7.39
C LEU A 411 34.82 16.68 -8.58
N GLU A 412 34.70 17.20 -9.80
CA GLU A 412 34.44 16.42 -11.02
C GLU A 412 35.57 16.48 -12.06
N GLY A 413 36.60 17.32 -11.83
CA GLY A 413 37.67 17.57 -12.80
C GLY A 413 37.25 18.41 -14.01
N THR A 414 36.01 18.92 -14.03
CA THR A 414 35.50 19.79 -15.09
C THR A 414 34.42 20.75 -14.58
N LYS A 415 34.41 21.96 -15.13
CA LYS A 415 33.45 23.03 -14.82
C LYS A 415 32.07 22.85 -15.48
N ASP A 416 31.96 21.96 -16.45
CA ASP A 416 30.75 21.74 -17.28
C ASP A 416 30.00 20.45 -16.89
N HIS A 417 30.15 20.02 -15.63
CA HIS A 417 29.44 18.86 -15.09
C HIS A 417 28.04 19.23 -14.57
N SER A 418 27.10 18.27 -14.59
CA SER A 418 25.70 18.45 -14.13
C SER A 418 25.59 18.87 -12.66
N VAL A 419 26.59 18.51 -11.84
CA VAL A 419 26.72 18.89 -10.41
C VAL A 419 26.76 20.40 -10.21
N ARG A 420 27.28 21.18 -11.17
CA ARG A 420 27.30 22.64 -11.07
C ARG A 420 25.90 23.24 -10.89
N SER A 421 24.89 22.64 -11.53
CA SER A 421 23.50 23.06 -11.39
C SER A 421 22.97 22.78 -9.98
N ALA A 422 23.30 21.62 -9.41
CA ALA A 422 22.95 21.27 -8.04
C ALA A 422 23.66 22.16 -7.01
N LEU A 423 24.95 22.52 -7.22
CA LEU A 423 25.67 23.50 -6.40
C LEU A 423 25.05 24.91 -6.43
N GLY A 424 24.20 25.21 -7.41
CA GLY A 424 23.42 26.46 -7.46
C GLY A 424 22.02 26.35 -6.87
N THR A 425 21.68 25.21 -6.25
CA THR A 425 20.32 24.91 -5.80
C THR A 425 20.30 24.68 -4.29
N ALA A 426 19.47 25.45 -3.59
CA ALA A 426 19.24 25.25 -2.17
C ALA A 426 18.54 23.91 -1.86
N LEU A 427 18.83 23.36 -0.68
CA LEU A 427 18.10 22.22 -0.13
C LEU A 427 16.59 22.54 -0.08
N LYS A 428 15.79 21.68 -0.73
CA LYS A 428 14.33 21.83 -0.77
C LYS A 428 13.68 21.52 0.58
N ASP A 429 14.28 20.62 1.33
CA ASP A 429 13.87 20.26 2.69
C ASP A 429 14.32 21.36 3.66
N LYS A 430 13.35 22.13 4.17
CA LYS A 430 13.61 23.25 5.07
C LYS A 430 14.13 22.80 6.43
N ALA A 431 13.64 21.68 6.97
CA ALA A 431 14.05 21.18 8.27
C ALA A 431 15.50 20.68 8.20
N LEU A 432 15.81 19.89 7.17
CA LEU A 432 17.18 19.42 6.90
C LEU A 432 18.15 20.58 6.70
N LYS A 433 17.74 21.61 5.93
CA LYS A 433 18.53 22.83 5.76
C LYS A 433 18.81 23.49 7.11
N THR A 434 17.79 23.72 7.93
CA THR A 434 17.95 24.36 9.25
C THR A 434 18.86 23.56 10.19
N ASP A 435 18.76 22.23 10.21
CA ASP A 435 19.65 21.39 11.02
C ASP A 435 21.11 21.51 10.60
N ILE A 436 21.39 21.52 9.28
CA ILE A 436 22.74 21.71 8.75
C ILE A 436 23.27 23.11 9.05
N GLU A 437 22.45 24.15 8.86
CA GLU A 437 22.81 25.53 9.20
C GLU A 437 23.15 25.67 10.69
N ARG A 438 22.38 25.02 11.57
CA ARG A 438 22.66 24.99 13.01
C ARG A 438 24.01 24.33 13.30
N LEU A 439 24.32 23.18 12.70
CA LEU A 439 25.62 22.52 12.89
C LEU A 439 26.78 23.42 12.45
N ILE A 440 26.63 24.11 11.33
CA ILE A 440 27.63 25.08 10.84
C ILE A 440 27.81 26.22 11.84
N GLU A 441 26.72 26.76 12.38
CA GLU A 441 26.76 27.84 13.37
C GLU A 441 27.37 27.39 14.71
N GLU A 442 27.07 26.18 15.17
CA GLU A 442 27.65 25.58 16.39
C GLU A 442 29.17 25.39 16.26
N MET A 443 29.65 25.01 15.08
CA MET A 443 31.08 24.83 14.82
C MET A 443 31.83 26.13 14.50
N ASN A 444 31.12 27.22 14.27
CA ASN A 444 31.68 28.57 14.09
C ASN A 444 31.83 29.35 15.41
N ARG A 445 31.26 28.86 16.51
CA ARG A 445 31.46 29.39 17.87
C ARG A 445 32.74 28.84 18.48
#